data_AF-A0A6I1Q2W8-F1
#
_entry.id   AF-A0A6I1Q2W8-F1
#
_cell.length_a   1.000
_cell.length_b   1.000
_cell.length_c   1.000
_cell.angle_alpha   90.00
_cell.angle_beta   90.00
_cell.angle_gamma   90.00
#
_symmetry.space_group_name_H-M   'P 1'
#
loop_
_entity.id
_entity.type
_entity.pdbx_description
1 polymer ?
#
loop_
_entity_poly.entity_id
_entity_poly.type
_entity_poly.pdbx_seq_one_letter_code
_entity_poly.pdbx_strand_id
1 'polypeptide(L)'
;MNWLAEFFSQKTASLALSMWAYPPLILGPEGPAPQQIHTLPYPGATLVFTPGERVERGGLEYEIPARFDLGRASGTRGIDVDPPFQTSQFFRSVTIFAPSRYNRDFLITVNDEFAFVPVFSSDGAPGFSGTCFEFGGESARQAQMQLPWTFQGYISI
;
A
#
# COMPACT_ATOMS: atom_id res chain seq x y z
N MET A 1 -14.42 4.21 -13.34
CA MET A 1 -13.29 3.73 -14.18
C MET A 1 -12.26 3.13 -13.24
N ASN A 2 -11.70 1.96 -13.54
CA ASN A 2 -10.71 1.32 -12.66
C ASN A 2 -9.30 1.46 -13.25
N TRP A 3 -8.66 2.59 -12.97
CA TRP A 3 -7.33 2.95 -13.48
C TRP A 3 -6.26 1.88 -13.18
N LEU A 4 -6.31 1.27 -11.99
CA LEU A 4 -5.39 0.19 -11.64
C LEU A 4 -5.51 -0.98 -12.61
N ALA A 5 -6.72 -1.40 -12.95
CA ALA A 5 -6.92 -2.48 -13.92
C ALA A 5 -6.27 -2.15 -15.27
N GLU A 6 -6.37 -0.89 -15.71
CA GLU A 6 -5.72 -0.43 -16.94
C GLU A 6 -4.19 -0.45 -16.82
N PHE A 7 -3.63 0.08 -15.73
CA PHE A 7 -2.18 0.11 -15.50
C PHE A 7 -1.58 -1.31 -15.45
N PHE A 8 -2.27 -2.25 -14.81
CA PHE A 8 -1.88 -3.67 -14.82
C PHE A 8 -1.98 -4.28 -16.22
N SER A 9 -3.06 -4.00 -16.96
CA SER A 9 -3.24 -4.54 -18.32
C SER A 9 -2.19 -4.05 -19.31
N GLN A 10 -1.77 -2.78 -19.16
CA GLN A 10 -0.75 -2.14 -19.98
C GLN A 10 0.68 -2.49 -19.55
N LYS A 11 0.85 -3.17 -18.40
CA LYS A 11 2.15 -3.44 -17.78
C LYS A 11 2.97 -2.15 -17.63
N THR A 12 2.32 -1.08 -17.18
CA THR A 12 2.97 0.20 -16.93
C THR A 12 4.18 -0.01 -16.03
N ALA A 13 5.36 0.42 -16.45
CA ALA A 13 6.61 0.07 -15.77
C ALA A 13 6.66 0.57 -14.32
N SER A 14 6.09 1.74 -14.05
CA SER A 14 6.05 2.34 -12.73
C SER A 14 4.81 3.20 -12.52
N LEU A 15 4.42 3.36 -11.26
CA LEU A 15 3.38 4.28 -10.81
C LEU A 15 3.92 5.18 -9.70
N ALA A 16 3.38 6.39 -9.57
CA ALA A 16 3.59 7.24 -8.41
C ALA A 16 2.43 7.06 -7.41
N LEU A 17 2.75 6.84 -6.14
CA LEU A 17 1.79 6.67 -5.05
C LEU A 17 1.94 7.78 -4.02
N SER A 18 0.89 8.57 -3.82
CA SER A 18 0.74 9.43 -2.64
C SER A 18 -0.26 8.81 -1.67
N MET A 19 0.00 8.85 -0.36
CA MET A 19 -0.85 8.18 0.63
C MET A 19 -0.75 8.81 2.02
N TRP A 20 -1.86 8.81 2.74
CA TRP A 20 -2.00 9.20 4.14
C TRP A 20 -2.55 8.02 4.92
N ALA A 21 -1.90 7.68 6.02
CA ALA A 21 -2.35 6.67 6.96
C ALA A 21 -2.75 7.36 8.27
N TYR A 22 -4.00 7.15 8.64
CA TYR A 22 -4.65 7.69 9.82
C TYR A 22 -4.76 6.56 10.86
N PRO A 23 -3.92 6.58 11.90
CA PRO A 23 -4.09 5.67 13.04
C PRO A 23 -5.44 5.85 13.75
N PRO A 24 -5.94 4.80 14.42
CA PRO A 24 -7.12 4.90 15.27
C PRO A 24 -6.87 5.88 16.43
N LEU A 25 -7.95 6.30 17.11
CA LEU A 25 -7.81 7.13 18.31
C LEU A 25 -7.22 6.32 19.48
N ILE A 26 -6.52 7.01 20.38
CA ILE A 26 -6.11 6.46 21.68
C ILE A 26 -6.98 7.03 22.78
N LEU A 27 -7.16 6.28 23.86
CA LEU A 27 -7.80 6.77 25.08
C LEU A 27 -6.76 7.50 25.93
N GLY A 28 -6.84 8.83 25.93
CA GLY A 28 -6.09 9.70 26.83
C GLY A 28 -6.85 10.00 28.13
N PRO A 29 -6.20 10.69 29.09
CA PRO A 29 -6.83 11.05 30.36
C PRO A 29 -8.07 11.94 30.20
N GLU A 30 -8.10 12.77 29.15
CA GLU A 30 -9.20 13.70 28.84
C GLU A 30 -10.20 13.14 27.80
N GLY A 31 -10.05 11.86 27.42
CA GLY A 31 -10.87 11.21 26.39
C GLY A 31 -10.09 10.86 25.11
N PRO A 32 -10.79 10.59 23.99
CA PRO A 32 -10.17 10.16 22.73
C PRO A 32 -9.24 11.24 22.15
N ALA A 33 -8.00 10.87 21.84
CA ALA A 33 -7.00 11.75 21.26
C ALA A 33 -6.49 11.21 19.91
N PRO A 34 -6.24 12.10 18.92
CA PRO A 34 -5.66 11.69 17.65
C PRO A 34 -4.20 11.29 17.82
N GLN A 35 -3.77 10.32 17.01
CA GLN A 35 -2.37 9.95 16.87
C GLN A 35 -1.74 10.67 15.65
N GLN A 36 -0.41 10.60 15.53
CA GLN A 36 0.30 11.22 14.41
C GLN A 36 -0.12 10.60 13.06
N ILE A 37 -0.50 11.45 12.10
CA ILE A 37 -0.79 11.01 10.73
C ILE A 37 0.53 10.72 10.01
N HIS A 38 0.60 9.58 9.32
CA HIS A 38 1.76 9.21 8.50
C HIS A 38 1.48 9.55 7.05
N THR A 39 2.45 10.17 6.37
CA THR A 39 2.24 10.67 5.01
C THR A 39 3.34 10.22 4.06
N LEU A 40 2.91 9.94 2.84
CA LEU A 40 3.71 9.80 1.63
C LEU A 40 3.20 10.89 0.67
N PRO A 41 3.77 12.12 0.75
CA PRO A 41 3.22 13.29 0.08
C PRO A 41 3.44 13.23 -1.44
N TYR A 42 2.60 13.94 -2.19
CA TYR A 42 2.77 14.13 -3.64
C TYR A 42 4.12 14.80 -3.97
N PRO A 43 4.86 14.37 -5.02
CA PRO A 43 4.48 13.43 -6.09
C PRO A 43 4.45 11.95 -5.73
N GLY A 44 4.76 11.58 -4.48
CA GLY A 44 4.62 10.22 -3.97
C GLY A 44 5.88 9.37 -4.12
N ALA A 45 5.77 8.09 -3.75
CA ALA A 45 6.82 7.11 -4.02
C ALA A 45 6.59 6.38 -5.34
N THR A 46 7.67 6.02 -6.00
CA THR A 46 7.64 5.16 -7.19
C THR A 46 7.41 3.70 -6.80
N LEU A 47 6.36 3.11 -7.35
CA LEU A 47 6.13 1.68 -7.34
C LEU A 47 6.55 1.08 -8.69
N VAL A 48 7.20 -0.08 -8.66
CA VAL A 48 7.73 -0.76 -9.85
C VAL A 48 6.89 -2.00 -10.14
N PHE A 49 6.54 -2.19 -11.42
CA PHE A 49 5.76 -3.33 -11.86
C PHE A 49 6.57 -4.63 -11.84
N THR A 50 5.99 -5.67 -11.25
CA THR A 50 6.44 -7.06 -11.32
C THR A 50 5.31 -7.89 -11.95
N PRO A 51 5.57 -8.59 -13.07
CA PRO A 51 4.57 -9.46 -13.70
C PRO A 51 4.20 -10.64 -12.80
N GLY A 52 2.96 -11.13 -12.96
CA GLY A 52 2.52 -12.33 -12.25
C GLY A 52 3.22 -13.57 -12.79
N GLU A 53 3.39 -14.56 -11.92
CA GLU A 53 4.11 -15.80 -12.21
C GLU A 53 3.38 -17.02 -11.67
N ARG A 54 3.68 -18.18 -12.26
CA ARG A 54 3.23 -19.48 -11.77
C ARG A 54 4.44 -20.26 -11.31
N VAL A 55 4.40 -20.72 -10.06
CA VAL A 55 5.51 -21.40 -9.41
C VAL A 55 5.06 -22.80 -9.02
N GLU A 56 5.82 -23.80 -9.43
CA GLU A 56 5.60 -25.18 -9.01
C GLU A 56 6.52 -25.50 -7.81
N ARG A 57 5.93 -25.94 -6.69
CA ARG A 57 6.69 -26.34 -5.50
C ARG A 57 6.05 -27.56 -4.85
N GLY A 58 6.79 -28.67 -4.79
CA GLY A 58 6.30 -29.91 -4.19
C GLY A 58 5.11 -30.53 -4.93
N GLY A 59 5.05 -30.38 -6.25
CA GLY A 59 3.94 -30.87 -7.09
C GLY A 59 2.66 -30.01 -7.01
N LEU A 60 2.72 -28.85 -6.36
CA LEU A 60 1.62 -27.89 -6.28
C LEU A 60 1.95 -26.65 -7.11
N GLU A 61 1.00 -26.22 -7.94
CA GLU A 61 1.08 -25.00 -8.75
C GLU A 61 0.51 -23.81 -7.96
N TYR A 62 1.35 -22.82 -7.69
CA TYR A 62 0.99 -21.57 -7.03
C TYR A 62 0.94 -20.45 -8.06
N GLU A 63 -0.10 -19.63 -7.99
CA GLU A 63 -0.22 -18.42 -8.78
C GLU A 63 0.16 -17.22 -7.91
N ILE A 64 1.15 -16.46 -8.36
CA ILE A 64 1.59 -15.21 -7.73
C ILE A 64 1.07 -14.07 -8.62
N PRO A 65 0.17 -13.20 -8.10
CA PRO A 65 -0.38 -12.11 -8.91
C PRO A 65 0.68 -11.11 -9.32
N ALA A 66 0.41 -10.43 -10.45
CA ALA A 66 1.16 -9.23 -10.82
C ALA A 66 1.02 -8.18 -9.71
N ARG A 67 2.06 -7.38 -9.51
CA ARG A 67 2.08 -6.39 -8.44
C ARG A 67 2.90 -5.16 -8.77
N PHE A 68 2.61 -4.08 -8.08
CA PHE A 68 3.48 -2.91 -8.00
C PHE A 68 4.09 -2.87 -6.62
N ASP A 69 5.42 -2.90 -6.54
CA ASP A 69 6.15 -2.87 -5.28
C ASP A 69 6.82 -1.52 -5.10
N LEU A 70 6.80 -0.98 -3.88
CA LEU A 70 7.61 0.18 -3.51
C LEU A 70 9.05 -0.12 -3.88
N GLY A 71 9.62 0.68 -4.79
CA GLY A 71 10.97 0.45 -5.29
C GLY A 71 11.95 0.44 -4.13
N ARG A 72 12.46 -0.75 -3.76
CA ARG A 72 13.70 -0.81 -2.96
C ARG A 72 14.77 -0.19 -3.84
N ALA A 73 15.54 0.75 -3.31
CA ALA A 73 16.80 1.17 -3.90
C ALA A 73 17.74 -0.06 -3.95
N SER A 74 17.50 -0.95 -4.91
CA SER A 74 18.28 -2.16 -5.11
C SER A 74 19.50 -1.73 -5.88
N GLY A 75 20.65 -1.70 -5.18
CA GLY A 75 21.90 -1.20 -5.71
C GLY A 75 22.31 -1.91 -7.00
N THR A 76 22.23 -1.18 -8.11
CA THR A 76 23.09 -1.38 -9.30
C THR A 76 23.07 -0.12 -10.16
N ARG A 77 24.17 0.63 -10.07
CA ARG A 77 24.75 1.58 -11.03
C ARG A 77 23.81 2.51 -11.82
N GLY A 78 23.78 3.76 -11.34
CA GLY A 78 24.14 4.90 -12.17
C GLY A 78 23.04 5.52 -13.01
N ILE A 79 22.07 6.16 -12.37
CA ILE A 79 21.55 7.48 -12.77
C ILE A 79 21.26 8.21 -11.45
N ASP A 80 21.90 9.37 -11.25
CA ASP A 80 21.55 10.29 -10.17
C ASP A 80 20.07 10.65 -10.30
N VAL A 81 19.26 10.10 -9.39
CA VAL A 81 17.91 10.60 -9.10
C VAL A 81 17.99 11.13 -7.68
N ASP A 82 17.63 12.41 -7.56
CA ASP A 82 17.67 13.26 -6.36
C ASP A 82 17.40 12.53 -5.04
N PRO A 83 18.04 12.97 -3.94
CA PRO A 83 18.15 12.23 -2.69
C PRO A 83 16.76 11.76 -2.24
N PRO A 84 16.58 10.45 -1.99
CA PRO A 84 15.24 9.91 -1.83
C PRO A 84 14.64 10.52 -0.58
N PHE A 85 13.47 11.12 -0.77
CA PHE A 85 12.49 11.43 0.26
C PHE A 85 12.74 10.56 1.49
N GLN A 86 12.99 11.18 2.65
CA GLN A 86 12.85 10.47 3.91
C GLN A 86 11.40 10.01 3.98
N THR A 87 11.15 8.80 3.48
CA THR A 87 9.90 8.08 3.68
C THR A 87 9.63 8.20 5.18
N SER A 88 8.46 8.69 5.54
CA SER A 88 8.04 8.64 6.93
C SER A 88 8.33 7.21 7.40
N GLN A 89 9.02 7.03 8.55
CA GLN A 89 9.50 5.71 9.03
C GLN A 89 8.41 4.63 9.04
N PHE A 90 7.14 5.06 8.98
CA PHE A 90 5.97 4.23 8.78
C PHE A 90 5.93 3.49 7.44
N PHE A 91 6.13 4.11 6.27
CA PHE A 91 5.96 3.44 4.97
C PHE A 91 7.26 2.74 4.52
N ARG A 92 7.55 1.56 5.08
CA ARG A 92 8.76 0.78 4.78
C ARG A 92 8.61 -0.10 3.54
N SER A 93 7.41 -0.65 3.36
CA SER A 93 7.02 -1.35 2.14
C SER A 93 5.57 -1.01 1.80
N VAL A 94 5.28 -0.92 0.51
CA VAL A 94 3.93 -0.84 -0.02
C VAL A 94 3.86 -1.74 -1.24
N THR A 95 2.87 -2.60 -1.32
CA THR A 95 2.63 -3.42 -2.51
C THR A 95 1.17 -3.31 -2.92
N ILE A 96 0.92 -3.12 -4.21
CA ILE A 96 -0.42 -3.21 -4.81
C ILE A 96 -0.47 -4.49 -5.63
N PHE A 97 -1.32 -5.43 -5.24
CA PHE A 97 -1.54 -6.68 -5.97
C PHE A 97 -2.74 -6.55 -6.93
N ALA A 98 -2.58 -7.11 -8.12
CA ALA A 98 -3.70 -7.34 -9.03
C ALA A 98 -4.63 -8.44 -8.49
N PRO A 99 -5.91 -8.44 -8.89
CA PRO A 99 -6.81 -9.57 -8.70
C PRO A 99 -6.17 -10.89 -9.16
N SER A 100 -6.46 -11.94 -8.40
CA SER A 100 -6.02 -13.32 -8.64
C SER A 100 -7.18 -14.30 -8.42
N ARG A 101 -6.93 -15.59 -8.65
CA ARG A 101 -7.90 -16.64 -8.30
C ARG A 101 -8.23 -16.71 -6.80
N TYR A 102 -7.35 -16.21 -5.93
CA TYR A 102 -7.50 -16.27 -4.47
C TYR A 102 -8.11 -15.01 -3.87
N ASN A 103 -7.84 -13.84 -4.46
CA ASN A 103 -8.44 -12.56 -4.10
C ASN A 103 -8.92 -11.86 -5.37
N ARG A 104 -10.23 -11.68 -5.50
CA ARG A 104 -10.84 -11.10 -6.70
C ARG A 104 -10.72 -9.58 -6.77
N ASP A 105 -10.27 -8.95 -5.69
CA ASP A 105 -10.09 -7.51 -5.59
C ASP A 105 -8.61 -7.13 -5.65
N PHE A 106 -8.35 -5.85 -5.98
CA PHE A 106 -7.03 -5.27 -5.74
C PHE A 106 -6.74 -5.29 -4.24
N LEU A 107 -5.51 -5.57 -3.88
CA LEU A 107 -5.08 -5.57 -2.48
C LEU A 107 -3.88 -4.64 -2.32
N ILE A 108 -3.96 -3.69 -1.40
CA ILE A 108 -2.81 -2.89 -0.98
C ILE A 108 -2.32 -3.44 0.35
N THR A 109 -1.03 -3.76 0.41
CA THR A 109 -0.34 -4.07 1.66
C THR A 109 0.63 -2.95 2.02
N VAL A 110 0.75 -2.68 3.33
CA VAL A 110 1.74 -1.73 3.87
C VAL A 110 2.48 -2.43 4.99
N ASN A 111 3.82 -2.42 4.93
CA ASN A 111 4.73 -3.04 5.90
C ASN A 111 4.54 -4.54 6.15
N ASP A 112 3.72 -5.22 5.35
CA ASP A 112 3.20 -6.56 5.64
C ASP A 112 2.39 -6.65 6.96
N GLU A 113 2.01 -5.49 7.53
CA GLU A 113 1.25 -5.33 8.78
C GLU A 113 -0.19 -4.89 8.48
N PHE A 114 -0.41 -4.19 7.37
CA PHE A 114 -1.72 -3.69 6.96
C PHE A 114 -2.07 -4.27 5.60
N ALA A 115 -3.34 -4.67 5.43
CA ALA A 115 -3.85 -5.14 4.16
C ALA A 115 -5.29 -4.68 3.97
N PHE A 116 -5.56 -3.96 2.88
CA PHE A 116 -6.89 -3.43 2.58
C PHE A 116 -7.20 -3.43 1.08
N VAL A 117 -8.49 -3.52 0.76
CA VAL A 117 -8.99 -3.36 -0.61
C VAL A 117 -9.26 -1.86 -0.84
N PRO A 118 -8.65 -1.22 -1.85
CA PRO A 118 -8.87 0.20 -2.12
C PRO A 118 -10.26 0.42 -2.75
N VAL A 119 -11.00 1.37 -2.18
CA VAL A 119 -12.24 1.91 -2.74
C VAL A 119 -11.91 3.19 -3.50
N PHE A 120 -12.02 3.15 -4.82
CA PHE A 120 -11.72 4.28 -5.70
C PHE A 120 -12.81 5.34 -5.71
N SER A 121 -12.40 6.58 -5.93
CA SER A 121 -13.31 7.72 -6.05
C SER A 121 -14.32 7.51 -7.19
N SER A 122 -15.59 7.85 -6.93
CA SER A 122 -16.68 7.72 -7.89
C SER A 122 -16.64 8.78 -8.99
N ASP A 123 -15.93 9.88 -8.77
CA ASP A 123 -15.77 10.99 -9.74
C ASP A 123 -14.79 10.65 -10.88
N GLY A 124 -14.14 9.49 -10.82
CA GLY A 124 -13.18 9.05 -11.81
C GLY A 124 -11.76 9.56 -11.59
N ALA A 125 -11.47 10.33 -10.54
CA ALA A 125 -10.11 10.62 -10.14
C ALA A 125 -9.42 9.32 -9.64
N PRO A 126 -8.10 9.13 -9.84
CA PRO A 126 -7.38 7.96 -9.35
C PRO A 126 -7.05 8.06 -7.85
N GLY A 127 -7.95 8.67 -7.08
CA GLY A 127 -7.94 8.70 -5.63
C GLY A 127 -8.63 7.47 -5.05
N PHE A 128 -8.18 7.02 -3.88
CA PHE A 128 -8.76 5.87 -3.18
C PHE A 128 -8.80 6.08 -1.68
N SER A 129 -9.63 5.27 -1.02
CA SER A 129 -9.62 5.09 0.44
C SER A 129 -9.64 3.61 0.80
N GLY A 130 -9.24 3.27 2.02
CA GLY A 130 -9.27 1.91 2.54
C GLY A 130 -9.21 1.88 4.05
N THR A 131 -9.66 0.79 4.65
CA THR A 131 -9.56 0.59 6.11
C THR A 131 -9.13 -0.83 6.41
N CYS A 132 -8.36 -1.02 7.48
CA CYS A 132 -8.00 -2.34 7.98
C CYS A 132 -7.58 -2.30 9.43
N PHE A 133 -7.53 -3.47 10.06
CA PHE A 133 -6.84 -3.67 11.33
C PHE A 133 -5.38 -4.05 11.06
N GLU A 134 -4.51 -3.77 12.03
CA GLU A 134 -3.12 -4.21 12.00
C GLU A 134 -3.05 -5.73 12.24
N PHE A 135 -2.40 -6.44 11.32
CA PHE A 135 -2.11 -7.87 11.43
C PHE A 135 -0.80 -8.04 12.24
N GLY A 136 -0.88 -8.71 13.39
CA GLY A 136 0.32 -9.04 14.20
C GLY A 136 0.44 -8.33 15.56
N GLY A 137 -0.65 -7.80 16.11
CA GLY A 137 -0.65 -7.10 17.39
C GLY A 137 -0.37 -7.98 18.62
N GLU A 138 0.88 -8.38 18.87
CA GLU A 138 1.32 -8.67 20.25
C GLU A 138 1.52 -7.38 21.07
N SER A 139 1.45 -6.21 20.43
CA SER A 139 1.52 -4.91 21.08
C SER A 139 0.17 -4.20 21.07
N ALA A 140 -0.89 -4.86 21.51
CA ALA A 140 -2.07 -4.13 21.99
C ALA A 140 -1.66 -3.32 23.23
N ARG A 141 -1.06 -2.14 23.01
CA ARG A 141 -0.86 -1.14 24.06
C ARG A 141 -2.24 -0.90 24.65
N GLN A 142 -2.40 -1.14 25.94
CA GLN A 142 -3.68 -1.13 26.67
C GLN A 142 -4.52 0.17 26.54
N ALA A 143 -4.00 1.21 25.86
CA ALA A 143 -4.65 2.50 25.62
C ALA A 143 -5.15 2.72 24.17
N GLN A 144 -4.95 1.79 23.23
CA GLN A 144 -5.46 1.94 21.86
C GLN A 144 -6.91 1.44 21.73
N MET A 145 -7.77 2.25 21.12
CA MET A 145 -9.10 1.79 20.74
C MET A 145 -8.98 0.72 19.65
N GLN A 146 -9.79 -0.35 19.74
CA GLN A 146 -9.89 -1.40 18.73
C GLN A 146 -10.69 -0.88 17.50
N LEU A 147 -10.12 0.09 16.82
CA LEU A 147 -10.66 0.72 15.62
C LEU A 147 -9.71 0.48 14.44
N PRO A 148 -10.23 0.41 13.21
CA PRO A 148 -9.39 0.22 12.05
C PRO A 148 -8.56 1.48 11.76
N TRP A 149 -7.41 1.27 11.17
CA TRP A 149 -6.66 2.30 10.47
C TRP A 149 -7.42 2.73 9.22
N THR A 150 -7.29 4.00 8.85
CA THR A 150 -7.81 4.53 7.59
C THR A 150 -6.65 4.94 6.69
N PHE A 151 -6.74 4.59 5.41
CA PHE A 151 -5.78 4.96 4.38
C PHE A 151 -6.51 5.77 3.30
N GLN A 152 -5.89 6.84 2.84
CA GLN A 152 -6.37 7.63 1.69
C GLN A 152 -5.19 7.90 0.79
N GLY A 153 -5.36 7.79 -0.52
CA GLY A 153 -4.25 7.97 -1.44
C GLY A 153 -4.66 8.31 -2.85
N TYR A 154 -3.64 8.48 -3.68
CA TYR A 154 -3.75 8.88 -5.07
C TYR A 154 -2.66 8.17 -5.88
N ILE A 155 -3.05 7.67 -7.07
CA ILE A 155 -2.15 6.94 -7.97
C ILE A 155 -2.02 7.72 -9.28
N SER A 156 -0.80 7.88 -9.78
CA SER A 156 -0.53 8.45 -11.11
C SER A 156 0.58 7.71 -11.83
N ILE A 157 0.82 8.10 -13.10
CA ILE A 157 1.97 7.69 -13.91
C ILE A 157 3.00 8.82 -13.88
#